data_AF-A0A6L9IRT8-F1
#
_entry.id   AF-A0A6L9IRT8-F1
#
_cell.length_a   1.000
_cell.length_b   1.000
_cell.length_c   1.000
_cell.angle_alpha   90.00
_cell.angle_beta   90.00
_cell.angle_gamma   90.00
#
_symmetry.space_group_name_H-M   'P 1'
#
loop_
_entity.id
_entity.type
_entity.pdbx_description
1 polymer ?
#
loop_
_entity_poly.entity_id
_entity_poly.type
_entity_poly.pdbx_seq_one_letter_code
_entity_poly.pdbx_strand_id
1 'polypeptide(L)'
;MADTQPITQRFMAAVKISETPVDRLLVPILLFIGVSYGAIQVLEGDWLEVAVMGIGILLLLSLAAIRPVGRRVLGEPFARKHAAYVAFAWLHSVVLANLLRTLAVTPALGKDSTIYYTLLIVIVAFVIMLIRVLALLTPPFQRIFIGRIPVWEQVLVALHEIIAAGLLASFAGQLLVRVFQPQVFTVRTDVAYTVALGLAVLLYYGGIQLMWIQRWNDWLSQNHIWVRLARVVAPVTLVIVSMVIITQLAGRVDERTLCLLCETNTDLAILAITPVIWLVIFVVTALVYTSSVGLRQRFLPDLLLDRLPAGIARSLRTVSDMDMLLILGILATVIPAYLLLLGDSVGVIGGLSEQIVDQGSALLETSEQALALLFAAPFYVLLVGLLLLYATVLSRPSLSAHDRDELVNKLPVGILIILIITLYLFAIPFSRVLIEGELPSLSQDLGSILIFNVMIPLLLLYSHYFLLIRVPYGRGQSRWRVNETNRLATQLGSVNQRIDNLNGELEQLDRLWHNGTFGADLDPVQRLEMLYRYVQINGMRDDMNMQRLQVVAERQQLTEVSETPVAIAVARLPIRVVSLGIPVLLAIQVYQWAILDDGLREIILNPNLTVIEFFRTILEQTQF
;
A
#
# COMPACT_ATOMS: atom_id res chain seq x y z
N MET A 1 5.52 22.69 54.03
CA MET A 1 6.41 22.74 52.85
C MET A 1 5.55 22.47 51.64
N ALA A 2 5.29 23.50 50.84
CA ALA A 2 4.44 23.40 49.65
C ALA A 2 5.21 22.69 48.54
N ASP A 3 4.64 21.61 48.02
CA ASP A 3 5.19 20.78 46.98
C ASP A 3 5.29 21.59 45.66
N THR A 4 6.46 22.20 45.42
CA THR A 4 6.76 22.92 44.19
C THR A 4 7.02 21.92 43.08
N GLN A 5 5.97 21.25 42.61
CA GLN A 5 6.02 20.57 41.33
C GLN A 5 6.39 21.58 40.24
N PRO A 6 7.44 21.33 39.43
CA PRO A 6 7.85 22.23 38.36
C PRO A 6 6.68 22.53 37.41
N ILE A 7 6.64 23.74 36.87
CA ILE A 7 5.55 24.24 36.00
C ILE A 7 5.26 23.28 34.84
N THR A 8 6.30 22.61 34.34
CA THR A 8 6.21 21.54 33.34
C THR A 8 5.39 20.34 33.80
N GLN A 9 5.53 19.89 35.06
CA GLN A 9 4.72 18.80 35.61
C GLN A 9 3.26 19.22 35.82
N ARG A 10 2.99 20.47 36.23
CA ARG A 10 1.63 21.02 36.33
C ARG A 10 0.95 21.15 34.96
N PHE A 11 1.68 21.60 33.94
CA PHE A 11 1.21 21.68 32.56
C PHE A 11 0.92 20.29 31.98
N MET A 12 1.85 19.35 32.14
CA MET A 12 1.67 17.96 31.70
C MET A 12 0.53 17.24 32.45
N ALA A 13 0.26 17.61 33.71
CA ALA A 13 -0.88 17.09 34.47
C ALA A 13 -2.22 17.69 34.02
N ALA A 14 -2.24 18.97 33.63
CA ALA A 14 -3.44 19.65 33.13
C ALA A 14 -3.89 19.14 31.75
N VAL A 15 -2.94 18.76 30.90
CA VAL A 15 -3.12 18.40 29.47
C VAL A 15 -3.25 16.87 29.24
N LYS A 16 -3.37 16.04 30.29
CA LYS A 16 -3.50 14.57 30.14
C LYS A 16 -4.74 14.17 29.32
N ILE A 17 -4.48 13.65 28.11
CA ILE A 17 -5.49 13.13 27.15
C ILE A 17 -5.88 11.68 27.45
N SER A 18 -4.92 10.81 27.84
CA SER A 18 -5.18 9.41 28.22
C SER A 18 -4.05 8.79 29.05
N GLU A 19 -4.21 7.54 29.47
CA GLU A 19 -3.18 6.78 30.20
C GLU A 19 -2.00 6.32 29.33
N THR A 20 -2.15 6.29 28.00
CA THR A 20 -1.08 5.83 27.11
C THR A 20 0.02 6.90 26.93
N PRO A 21 1.31 6.51 26.87
CA PRO A 21 2.42 7.46 26.83
C PRO A 21 2.42 8.34 25.57
N VAL A 22 1.94 7.83 24.43
CA VAL A 22 1.87 8.55 23.15
C VAL A 22 0.84 9.69 23.20
N ASP A 23 -0.29 9.48 23.86
CA ASP A 23 -1.34 10.50 23.99
C ASP A 23 -0.94 11.69 24.84
N ARG A 24 -0.07 11.46 25.82
CA ARG A 24 0.41 12.51 26.72
C ARG A 24 1.38 13.46 26.02
N LEU A 25 2.05 13.02 24.95
CA LEU A 25 3.02 13.81 24.21
C LEU A 25 2.41 14.58 23.04
N LEU A 26 1.18 14.27 22.64
CA LEU A 26 0.59 14.78 21.41
C LEU A 26 0.39 16.31 21.42
N VAL A 27 -0.17 16.88 22.49
CA VAL A 27 -0.35 18.34 22.62
C VAL A 27 0.98 19.08 22.81
N PRO A 28 1.92 18.62 23.65
CA PRO A 28 3.26 19.20 23.71
C PRO A 28 3.98 19.21 22.36
N ILE A 29 3.88 18.14 21.57
CA ILE A 29 4.49 18.06 20.23
C ILE A 29 3.84 19.08 19.29
N LEU A 30 2.51 19.14 19.22
CA LEU A 30 1.82 20.11 18.37
C LEU A 30 2.15 21.56 18.78
N LEU A 31 2.22 21.83 20.08
CA LEU A 31 2.56 23.16 20.60
C LEU A 31 4.02 23.51 20.26
N PHE A 32 4.96 22.57 20.42
CA PHE A 32 6.35 22.77 20.02
C PHE A 32 6.46 23.07 18.51
N ILE A 33 5.77 22.31 17.66
CA ILE A 33 5.74 22.55 16.21
C ILE A 33 5.17 23.94 15.90
N GLY A 34 4.00 24.27 16.46
CA GLY A 34 3.34 25.56 16.21
C GLY A 34 4.17 26.76 16.68
N VAL A 35 4.78 26.67 17.88
CA VAL A 35 5.64 27.74 18.41
C VAL A 35 6.94 27.85 17.62
N SER A 36 7.56 26.73 17.25
CA SER A 36 8.81 26.75 16.47
C SER A 36 8.59 27.34 15.08
N TYR A 37 7.52 26.91 14.39
CA TYR A 37 7.16 27.46 13.09
C TYR A 37 6.77 28.94 13.19
N GLY A 38 5.95 29.33 14.18
CA GLY A 38 5.63 30.73 14.42
C GLY A 38 6.88 31.58 14.71
N ALA A 39 7.86 31.04 15.44
CA ALA A 39 9.12 31.74 15.70
C ALA A 39 9.96 31.94 14.43
N ILE A 40 10.00 30.94 13.54
CA ILE A 40 10.62 31.07 12.21
C ILE A 40 9.95 32.20 11.43
N GLN A 41 8.61 32.23 11.40
CA GLN A 41 7.88 33.28 10.67
C GLN A 41 8.06 34.67 11.26
N VAL A 42 8.23 34.80 12.59
CA VAL A 42 8.61 36.08 13.21
C VAL A 42 9.99 36.54 12.75
N LEU A 43 10.95 35.62 12.59
CA LEU A 43 12.30 35.94 12.10
C LEU A 43 12.27 36.35 10.62
N GLU A 44 11.38 35.75 9.82
CA GLU A 44 11.17 36.09 8.41
C GLU A 44 10.34 37.37 8.23
N GLY A 45 9.72 37.88 9.30
CA GLY A 45 8.91 39.10 9.28
C GLY A 45 7.49 38.92 8.74
N ASP A 46 7.00 37.68 8.62
CA ASP A 46 5.67 37.36 8.09
C ASP A 46 4.57 37.45 9.16
N TRP A 47 4.09 38.67 9.41
CA TRP A 47 3.06 38.93 10.42
C TRP A 47 1.71 38.23 10.14
N LEU A 48 1.39 37.92 8.89
CA LEU A 48 0.13 37.26 8.52
C LEU A 48 0.17 35.80 9.00
N GLU A 49 1.24 35.07 8.67
CA GLU A 49 1.41 33.69 9.13
C GLU A 49 1.57 33.60 10.65
N VAL A 50 2.24 34.57 11.28
CA VAL A 50 2.34 34.67 12.74
C VAL A 50 0.96 34.82 13.38
N ALA A 51 0.08 35.65 12.83
CA ALA A 51 -1.29 35.81 13.33
C ALA A 51 -2.11 34.52 13.17
N VAL A 52 -2.01 33.85 12.01
CA VAL A 52 -2.66 32.56 11.74
C VAL A 52 -2.20 31.50 12.74
N MET A 53 -0.89 31.40 12.98
CA MET A 53 -0.31 30.49 13.97
C MET A 53 -0.74 30.82 15.39
N GLY A 54 -0.78 32.10 15.76
CA GLY A 54 -1.24 32.56 17.06
C GLY A 54 -2.69 32.15 17.35
N ILE A 55 -3.60 32.38 16.40
CA ILE A 55 -5.00 31.94 16.50
C ILE A 55 -5.06 30.42 16.66
N GLY A 56 -4.24 29.71 15.90
CA GLY A 56 -4.13 28.27 15.96
C GLY A 56 -3.72 27.76 17.34
N ILE A 57 -2.63 28.28 17.90
CA ILE A 57 -2.10 27.91 19.22
C ILE A 57 -3.14 28.22 20.32
N LEU A 58 -3.82 29.37 20.22
CA LEU A 58 -4.90 29.74 21.13
C LEU A 58 -6.08 28.75 21.05
N LEU A 59 -6.44 28.29 19.85
CA LEU A 59 -7.47 27.26 19.68
C LEU A 59 -7.05 25.94 20.36
N LEU A 60 -5.81 25.49 20.16
CA LEU A 60 -5.30 24.27 20.80
C LEU A 60 -5.31 24.38 22.33
N LEU A 61 -4.80 25.49 22.86
CA LEU A 61 -4.71 25.75 24.31
C LEU A 61 -6.10 25.88 24.94
N SER A 62 -7.02 26.59 24.30
CA SER A 62 -8.39 26.76 24.82
C SER A 62 -9.16 25.44 24.87
N LEU A 63 -8.98 24.55 23.89
CA LEU A 63 -9.64 23.25 23.86
C LEU A 63 -8.97 22.23 24.80
N ALA A 64 -7.65 22.24 24.92
CA ALA A 64 -6.90 21.24 25.68
C ALA A 64 -6.69 21.60 27.16
N ALA A 65 -6.39 22.87 27.48
CA ALA A 65 -6.07 23.32 28.84
C ALA A 65 -7.31 23.77 29.62
N ILE A 66 -8.30 24.40 28.96
CA ILE A 66 -9.51 24.93 29.60
C ILE A 66 -10.64 23.88 29.51
N ARG A 67 -10.65 22.94 30.46
CA ARG A 67 -11.65 21.85 30.55
C ARG A 67 -13.12 22.27 30.34
N PRO A 68 -13.65 23.37 30.91
CA PRO A 68 -15.04 23.75 30.69
C PRO A 68 -15.33 24.19 29.25
N VAL A 69 -14.37 24.88 28.60
CA VAL A 69 -14.48 25.29 27.19
C VAL A 69 -14.38 24.07 26.28
N GLY A 70 -13.38 23.22 26.50
CA GLY A 70 -13.22 21.97 25.76
C GLY A 70 -14.47 21.08 25.84
N ARG A 71 -15.03 20.85 27.03
CA ARG A 71 -16.26 20.04 27.18
C ARG A 71 -17.48 20.68 26.52
N ARG A 72 -17.60 22.00 26.53
CA ARG A 72 -18.75 22.71 25.93
C ARG A 72 -18.70 22.69 24.41
N VAL A 73 -17.52 22.87 23.82
CA VAL A 73 -17.32 22.89 22.37
C VAL A 73 -17.28 21.49 21.78
N LEU A 74 -16.55 20.57 22.41
CA LEU A 74 -16.31 19.21 21.89
C LEU A 74 -17.38 18.20 22.33
N GLY A 75 -18.12 18.47 23.41
CA GLY A 75 -19.06 17.52 24.03
C GLY A 75 -18.41 16.34 24.77
N GLU A 76 -17.11 16.12 24.56
CA GLU A 76 -16.30 15.02 25.10
C GLU A 76 -14.95 15.55 25.62
N PRO A 77 -14.20 14.78 26.44
CA PRO A 77 -12.81 15.12 26.74
C PRO A 77 -11.97 15.20 25.45
N PHE A 78 -11.00 16.12 25.44
CA PHE A 78 -10.06 16.27 24.34
C PHE A 78 -9.34 14.94 24.06
N ALA A 79 -9.20 14.57 22.79
CA ALA A 79 -8.79 13.24 22.33
C ALA A 79 -7.93 13.36 21.06
N ARG A 80 -7.29 12.27 20.63
CA ARG A 80 -6.44 12.24 19.40
C ARG A 80 -7.14 12.84 18.18
N LYS A 81 -8.42 12.50 17.97
CA LYS A 81 -9.25 13.01 16.86
C LYS A 81 -9.33 14.54 16.85
N HIS A 82 -9.54 15.15 18.02
CA HIS A 82 -9.64 16.60 18.16
C HIS A 82 -8.31 17.30 17.86
N ALA A 83 -7.20 16.69 18.29
CA ALA A 83 -5.87 17.22 17.99
C ALA A 83 -5.53 17.15 16.50
N ALA A 84 -5.94 16.08 15.81
CA ALA A 84 -5.80 15.98 14.36
C ALA A 84 -6.62 17.05 13.63
N TYR A 85 -7.86 17.33 14.08
CA TYR A 85 -8.67 18.42 13.51
C TYR A 85 -8.03 19.79 13.69
N VAL A 86 -7.44 20.07 14.87
CA VAL A 86 -6.72 21.33 15.08
C VAL A 86 -5.49 21.41 14.17
N ALA A 87 -4.72 20.32 14.02
CA ALA A 87 -3.58 20.28 13.11
C ALA A 87 -3.98 20.50 11.65
N PHE A 88 -5.08 19.89 11.19
CA PHE A 88 -5.63 20.17 9.86
C PHE A 88 -6.06 21.63 9.73
N ALA A 89 -6.76 22.21 10.71
CA ALA A 89 -7.18 23.60 10.64
C ALA A 89 -5.97 24.53 10.49
N TRP A 90 -4.86 24.26 11.19
CA TRP A 90 -3.60 25.00 11.02
C TRP A 90 -3.05 24.86 9.61
N LEU A 91 -2.88 23.62 9.12
CA LEU A 91 -2.33 23.37 7.79
C LEU A 91 -3.13 24.09 6.70
N HIS A 92 -4.46 23.96 6.70
CA HIS A 92 -5.31 24.64 5.72
C HIS A 92 -5.23 26.16 5.84
N SER A 93 -5.09 26.71 7.05
CA SER A 93 -5.00 28.16 7.25
C SER A 93 -3.69 28.75 6.73
N VAL A 94 -2.56 28.06 6.92
CA VAL A 94 -1.26 28.47 6.36
C VAL A 94 -1.28 28.42 4.84
N VAL A 95 -1.77 27.30 4.28
CA VAL A 95 -1.86 27.15 2.82
C VAL A 95 -2.79 28.22 2.24
N LEU A 96 -3.94 28.48 2.88
CA LEU A 96 -4.86 29.54 2.46
C LEU A 96 -4.22 30.93 2.49
N ALA A 97 -3.45 31.26 3.53
CA ALA A 97 -2.75 32.54 3.63
C ALA A 97 -1.75 32.72 2.47
N ASN A 98 -0.99 31.67 2.16
CA ASN A 98 -0.06 31.67 1.03
C ASN A 98 -0.76 31.76 -0.33
N LEU A 99 -1.85 31.01 -0.53
CA LEU A 99 -2.64 31.08 -1.76
C LEU A 99 -3.23 32.48 -1.99
N LEU A 100 -3.73 33.13 -0.93
CA LEU A 100 -4.24 34.51 -1.02
C LEU A 100 -3.14 35.50 -1.39
N ARG A 101 -1.93 35.31 -0.86
CA ARG A 101 -0.76 36.12 -1.22
C ARG A 101 -0.39 35.94 -2.69
N THR A 102 -0.35 34.70 -3.18
CA THR A 102 -0.06 34.41 -4.59
C THR A 102 -1.13 34.98 -5.51
N LEU A 103 -2.42 34.84 -5.15
CA LEU A 103 -3.52 35.40 -5.93
C LEU A 103 -3.41 36.93 -6.07
N ALA A 104 -2.99 37.63 -5.00
CA ALA A 104 -2.89 39.09 -4.99
C ALA A 104 -1.84 39.65 -5.99
N VAL A 105 -0.84 38.85 -6.36
CA VAL A 105 0.24 39.25 -7.29
C VAL A 105 -0.01 38.72 -8.71
N THR A 106 -0.96 37.79 -8.89
CA THR A 106 -1.22 37.16 -10.18
C THR A 106 -2.16 38.02 -11.03
N PRO A 107 -1.83 38.29 -12.32
CA PRO A 107 -2.68 39.10 -13.19
C PRO A 107 -4.00 38.40 -13.54
N ALA A 108 -5.12 39.12 -13.45
CA ALA A 108 -6.46 38.60 -13.75
C ALA A 108 -6.83 38.59 -15.25
N LEU A 109 -6.02 39.24 -16.10
CA LEU A 109 -6.24 39.40 -17.53
C LEU A 109 -4.99 39.02 -18.33
N GLY A 110 -5.16 38.49 -19.54
CA GLY A 110 -4.06 38.08 -20.43
C GLY A 110 -3.77 36.57 -20.39
N LYS A 111 -2.71 36.14 -21.09
CA LYS A 111 -2.36 34.71 -21.23
C LYS A 111 -2.10 34.02 -19.87
N ASP A 112 -1.52 34.76 -18.92
CA ASP A 112 -1.19 34.25 -17.59
C ASP A 112 -2.38 34.24 -16.62
N SER A 113 -3.54 34.75 -17.03
CA SER A 113 -4.74 34.79 -16.19
C SER A 113 -5.29 33.41 -15.82
N THR A 114 -4.88 32.35 -16.53
CA THR A 114 -5.22 30.96 -16.19
C THR A 114 -4.86 30.62 -14.74
N ILE A 115 -3.70 31.07 -14.27
CA ILE A 115 -3.23 30.82 -12.91
C ILE A 115 -4.14 31.54 -11.91
N TYR A 116 -4.60 32.75 -12.22
CA TYR A 116 -5.51 33.52 -11.36
C TYR A 116 -6.84 32.78 -11.11
N TYR A 117 -7.50 32.30 -12.17
CA TYR A 117 -8.77 31.58 -12.02
C TYR A 117 -8.59 30.22 -11.35
N THR A 118 -7.49 29.52 -11.61
CA THR A 118 -7.13 28.28 -10.91
C THR A 118 -6.96 28.54 -9.40
N LEU A 119 -6.13 29.51 -9.01
CA LEU A 119 -5.89 29.87 -7.61
C LEU A 119 -7.18 30.27 -6.89
N LEU A 120 -8.07 31.01 -7.55
CA LEU A 120 -9.36 31.41 -6.99
C LEU A 120 -10.21 30.19 -6.60
N ILE A 121 -10.29 29.17 -7.46
CA ILE A 121 -11.05 27.94 -7.18
C ILE A 121 -10.37 27.14 -6.06
N VAL A 122 -9.04 27.05 -6.05
CA VAL A 122 -8.30 26.40 -4.95
C VAL A 122 -8.58 27.10 -3.62
N ILE A 123 -8.57 28.43 -3.57
CA ILE A 123 -8.90 29.22 -2.36
C ILE A 123 -10.30 28.87 -1.86
N VAL A 124 -11.31 28.84 -2.75
CA VAL A 124 -12.67 28.45 -2.37
C VAL A 124 -12.71 27.04 -1.78
N ALA A 125 -11.99 26.09 -2.39
CA ALA A 125 -11.91 24.72 -1.87
C ALA A 125 -11.26 24.67 -0.48
N PHE A 126 -10.15 25.38 -0.26
CA PHE A 126 -9.47 25.43 1.05
C PHE A 126 -10.33 26.11 2.13
N VAL A 127 -11.15 27.11 1.78
CA VAL A 127 -12.13 27.70 2.70
C VAL A 127 -13.18 26.66 3.10
N ILE A 128 -13.71 25.88 2.16
CA ILE A 128 -14.68 24.80 2.44
C ILE A 128 -14.04 23.73 3.35
N MET A 129 -12.80 23.32 3.07
CA MET A 129 -12.03 22.39 3.90
C MET A 129 -11.86 22.93 5.33
N LEU A 130 -11.45 24.18 5.49
CA LEU A 130 -11.25 24.81 6.80
C LEU A 130 -12.56 24.87 7.60
N ILE A 131 -13.66 25.30 6.97
CA ILE A 131 -14.98 25.35 7.60
C ILE A 131 -15.41 23.96 8.08
N ARG A 132 -15.23 22.93 7.24
CA ARG A 132 -15.59 21.55 7.59
C ARG A 132 -14.75 21.01 8.76
N VAL A 133 -13.44 21.26 8.77
CA VAL A 133 -12.55 20.81 9.86
C VAL A 133 -12.92 21.50 11.19
N LEU A 134 -13.26 22.79 11.15
CA LEU A 134 -13.74 23.50 12.34
C LEU A 134 -15.12 22.99 12.78
N ALA A 135 -16.02 22.69 11.84
CA ALA A 135 -17.32 22.09 12.15
C ALA A 135 -17.16 20.73 12.85
N LEU A 136 -16.21 19.89 12.42
CA LEU A 136 -15.86 18.59 13.02
C LEU A 136 -15.42 18.66 14.49
N LEU A 137 -15.06 19.84 15.01
CA LEU A 137 -14.81 20.00 16.44
C LEU A 137 -16.09 19.92 17.28
N THR A 138 -17.27 20.11 16.67
CA THR A 138 -18.53 20.18 17.40
C THR A 138 -19.37 18.90 17.29
N PRO A 139 -20.08 18.48 18.36
CA PRO A 139 -20.86 17.24 18.39
C PRO A 139 -21.89 17.02 17.25
N PRO A 140 -22.68 18.02 16.81
CA PRO A 140 -23.69 17.77 15.78
C PRO A 140 -23.04 17.40 14.44
N PHE A 141 -21.94 18.06 14.09
CA PHE A 141 -21.24 17.83 12.84
C PHE A 141 -20.34 16.58 12.88
N GLN A 142 -19.82 16.19 14.05
CA GLN A 142 -19.14 14.90 14.23
C GLN A 142 -20.03 13.69 13.91
N ARG A 143 -21.35 13.81 14.04
CA ARG A 143 -22.30 12.74 13.70
C ARG A 143 -22.61 12.66 12.20
N ILE A 144 -22.49 13.78 11.50
CA ILE A 144 -22.81 13.92 10.08
C ILE A 144 -21.60 13.55 9.22
N PHE A 145 -20.43 14.08 9.59
CA PHE A 145 -19.18 13.83 8.90
C PHE A 145 -18.46 12.58 9.45
N ILE A 146 -17.35 12.21 8.83
CA ILE A 146 -16.46 11.06 9.13
C ILE A 146 -15.82 11.04 10.54
N GLY A 147 -16.49 11.54 11.58
CA GLY A 147 -15.98 11.55 12.95
C GLY A 147 -15.86 10.17 13.61
N ARG A 148 -16.41 9.10 13.00
CA ARG A 148 -16.40 7.74 13.56
C ARG A 148 -15.31 6.83 12.99
N ILE A 149 -14.72 7.18 11.85
CA ILE A 149 -13.64 6.40 11.23
C ILE A 149 -12.28 6.75 11.87
N PRO A 150 -11.26 5.88 11.73
CA PRO A 150 -9.91 6.14 12.23
C PRO A 150 -9.30 7.42 11.65
N VAL A 151 -8.46 8.10 12.45
CA VAL A 151 -7.80 9.35 12.05
C VAL A 151 -6.95 9.18 10.78
N TRP A 152 -6.32 8.02 10.57
CA TRP A 152 -5.50 7.79 9.38
C TRP A 152 -6.32 7.76 8.08
N GLU A 153 -7.55 7.24 8.11
CA GLU A 153 -8.46 7.24 6.97
C GLU A 153 -8.91 8.68 6.65
N GLN A 154 -9.17 9.49 7.68
CA GLN A 154 -9.48 10.91 7.51
C GLN A 154 -8.31 11.68 6.86
N VAL A 155 -7.06 11.35 7.20
CA VAL A 155 -5.87 11.92 6.55
C VAL A 155 -5.84 11.55 5.07
N LEU A 156 -6.12 10.29 4.71
CA LEU A 156 -6.16 9.87 3.31
C LEU A 156 -7.23 10.62 2.52
N VAL A 157 -8.44 10.75 3.07
CA VAL A 157 -9.54 11.48 2.41
C VAL A 157 -9.17 12.97 2.26
N ALA A 158 -8.57 13.59 3.27
CA ALA A 158 -8.11 14.98 3.19
C ALA A 158 -7.04 15.20 2.11
N LEU A 159 -6.07 14.28 1.99
CA LEU A 159 -5.06 14.34 0.94
C LEU A 159 -5.69 14.22 -0.47
N HIS A 160 -6.62 13.27 -0.66
CA HIS A 160 -7.36 13.17 -1.93
C HIS A 160 -8.18 14.41 -2.21
N GLU A 161 -8.73 15.05 -1.18
CA GLU A 161 -9.53 16.25 -1.37
C GLU A 161 -8.69 17.40 -1.91
N ILE A 162 -7.47 17.59 -1.39
CA ILE A 162 -6.53 18.60 -1.88
C ILE A 162 -6.19 18.34 -3.35
N ILE A 163 -5.90 17.08 -3.70
CA ILE A 163 -5.56 16.68 -5.08
C ILE A 163 -6.76 16.88 -6.01
N ALA A 164 -7.94 16.44 -5.61
CA ALA A 164 -9.18 16.59 -6.37
C ALA A 164 -9.55 18.07 -6.57
N ALA A 165 -9.36 18.90 -5.54
CA ALA A 165 -9.57 20.34 -5.63
C ALA A 165 -8.58 20.99 -6.60
N GLY A 166 -7.30 20.61 -6.56
CA GLY A 166 -6.28 21.08 -7.50
C GLY A 166 -6.59 20.71 -8.95
N LEU A 167 -7.01 19.46 -9.21
CA LEU A 167 -7.41 19.00 -10.54
C LEU A 167 -8.66 19.73 -11.05
N LEU A 168 -9.68 19.88 -10.21
CA LEU A 168 -10.89 20.62 -10.54
C LEU A 168 -10.58 22.08 -10.83
N ALA A 169 -9.76 22.72 -10.00
CA ALA A 169 -9.35 24.10 -10.19
C ALA A 169 -8.57 24.31 -11.48
N SER A 170 -7.66 23.40 -11.81
CA SER A 170 -6.86 23.48 -13.04
C SER A 170 -7.73 23.34 -14.28
N PHE A 171 -8.63 22.35 -14.30
CA PHE A 171 -9.56 22.14 -15.40
C PHE A 171 -10.56 23.31 -15.54
N ALA A 172 -11.21 23.69 -14.44
CA ALA A 172 -12.21 24.76 -14.46
C ALA A 172 -11.58 26.13 -14.70
N GLY A 173 -10.38 26.40 -14.18
CA GLY A 173 -9.64 27.63 -14.45
C GLY A 173 -9.37 27.82 -15.95
N GLN A 174 -8.88 26.78 -16.63
CA GLN A 174 -8.69 26.80 -18.08
C GLN A 174 -10.01 27.01 -18.84
N LEU A 175 -11.10 26.38 -18.40
CA LEU A 175 -12.43 26.54 -19.00
C LEU A 175 -12.95 27.98 -18.83
N LEU A 176 -12.83 28.54 -17.62
CA LEU A 176 -13.27 29.91 -17.32
C LEU A 176 -12.51 30.96 -18.12
N VAL A 177 -11.19 30.82 -18.30
CA VAL A 177 -10.42 31.78 -19.11
C VAL A 177 -10.87 31.71 -20.57
N ARG A 178 -11.13 30.52 -21.10
CA ARG A 178 -11.65 30.37 -22.48
C ARG A 178 -13.04 30.97 -22.65
N VAL A 179 -13.90 30.89 -21.64
CA VAL A 179 -15.24 31.49 -21.66
C VAL A 179 -15.19 33.00 -21.52
N PHE A 180 -14.39 33.52 -20.58
CA PHE A 180 -14.33 34.96 -20.27
C PHE A 180 -13.38 35.74 -21.17
N GLN A 181 -12.37 35.10 -21.75
CA GLN A 181 -11.36 35.72 -22.62
C GLN A 181 -11.15 34.90 -23.91
N PRO A 182 -12.20 34.74 -24.76
CA PRO A 182 -12.13 33.92 -25.97
C PRO A 182 -11.13 34.45 -27.00
N GLN A 183 -10.70 35.71 -26.87
CA GLN A 183 -9.77 36.38 -27.78
C GLN A 183 -8.30 35.95 -27.54
N VAL A 184 -8.01 35.31 -26.41
CA VAL A 184 -6.64 34.96 -25.98
C VAL A 184 -6.20 33.59 -26.53
N PHE A 185 -7.14 32.70 -26.85
CA PHE A 185 -6.85 31.34 -27.31
C PHE A 185 -7.39 31.11 -28.73
N THR A 186 -6.50 30.76 -29.66
CA THR A 186 -6.80 30.53 -31.08
C THR A 186 -7.03 29.06 -31.44
N VAL A 187 -6.82 28.13 -30.51
CA VAL A 187 -6.86 26.69 -30.75
C VAL A 187 -8.29 26.15 -30.61
N ARG A 188 -8.76 25.37 -31.60
CA ARG A 188 -10.03 24.65 -31.54
C ARG A 188 -9.97 23.59 -30.44
N THR A 189 -10.88 23.66 -29.47
CA THR A 189 -11.03 22.67 -28.42
C THR A 189 -11.71 21.41 -28.95
N ASP A 190 -11.12 20.25 -28.69
CA ASP A 190 -11.84 18.98 -28.78
C ASP A 190 -12.91 18.94 -27.68
N VAL A 191 -14.17 19.05 -28.13
CA VAL A 191 -15.34 19.07 -27.26
C VAL A 191 -15.51 17.72 -26.55
N ALA A 192 -15.22 16.61 -27.24
CA ALA A 192 -15.36 15.28 -26.67
C ALA A 192 -14.33 15.06 -25.55
N TYR A 193 -13.07 15.44 -25.80
CA TYR A 193 -12.00 15.39 -24.79
C TYR A 193 -12.34 16.25 -23.57
N THR A 194 -12.78 17.51 -23.78
CA THR A 194 -13.07 18.45 -22.71
C THR A 194 -14.25 17.97 -21.84
N VAL A 195 -15.31 17.43 -22.47
CA VAL A 195 -16.47 16.89 -21.74
C VAL A 195 -16.10 15.62 -20.98
N ALA A 196 -15.34 14.71 -21.57
CA ALA A 196 -14.91 13.47 -20.93
C ALA A 196 -14.01 13.75 -19.70
N LEU A 197 -13.02 14.64 -19.85
CA LEU A 197 -12.15 15.04 -18.76
C LEU A 197 -12.93 15.78 -17.65
N GLY A 198 -13.81 16.70 -18.04
CA GLY A 198 -14.65 17.43 -17.08
C GLY A 198 -15.55 16.51 -16.26
N LEU A 199 -16.17 15.52 -16.90
CA LEU A 199 -16.98 14.51 -16.20
C LEU A 199 -16.12 13.70 -15.22
N ALA A 200 -14.93 13.25 -15.63
CA ALA A 200 -14.04 12.47 -14.77
C ALA A 200 -13.60 13.27 -13.52
N VAL A 201 -13.19 14.52 -13.71
CA VAL A 201 -12.75 15.40 -12.62
C VAL A 201 -13.90 15.73 -11.66
N LEU A 202 -15.10 16.01 -12.18
CA LEU A 202 -16.30 16.26 -11.37
C LEU A 202 -16.73 15.02 -10.57
N LEU A 203 -16.71 13.83 -11.19
CA LEU A 203 -17.02 12.57 -10.51
C LEU A 203 -16.00 12.26 -9.41
N TYR A 204 -14.71 12.52 -9.65
CA TYR A 204 -13.67 12.31 -8.67
C TYR A 204 -13.82 13.27 -7.47
N TYR A 205 -13.93 14.58 -7.72
CA TYR A 205 -14.15 15.56 -6.65
C TYR A 205 -15.44 15.29 -5.88
N GLY A 206 -16.55 15.04 -6.59
CA GLY A 206 -17.84 14.71 -5.98
C GLY A 206 -17.78 13.43 -5.13
N GLY A 207 -17.08 12.40 -5.62
CA GLY A 207 -16.85 11.16 -4.88
C GLY A 207 -16.12 11.41 -3.55
N ILE A 208 -15.01 12.16 -3.58
CA ILE A 208 -14.27 12.50 -2.36
C ILE A 208 -15.10 13.37 -1.41
N GLN A 209 -15.90 14.32 -1.92
CA GLN A 209 -16.80 15.12 -1.09
C GLN A 209 -17.87 14.26 -0.40
N LEU A 210 -18.42 13.26 -1.10
CA LEU A 210 -19.36 12.31 -0.52
C LEU A 210 -18.71 11.47 0.59
N MET A 211 -17.44 11.07 0.44
CA MET A 211 -16.72 10.31 1.47
C MET A 211 -16.61 11.05 2.80
N TRP A 212 -16.62 12.39 2.81
CA TRP A 212 -16.64 13.15 4.07
C TRP A 212 -17.92 12.96 4.89
N ILE A 213 -19.02 12.54 4.28
CA ILE A 213 -20.29 12.29 4.95
C ILE A 213 -20.33 10.83 5.41
N GLN A 214 -20.52 10.60 6.72
CA GLN A 214 -20.44 9.27 7.33
C GLN A 214 -21.35 8.25 6.63
N ARG A 215 -22.60 8.64 6.33
CA ARG A 215 -23.58 7.77 5.66
C ARG A 215 -23.09 7.27 4.30
N TRP A 216 -22.43 8.13 3.54
CA TRP A 216 -21.92 7.78 2.21
C TRP A 216 -20.61 7.00 2.31
N ASN A 217 -19.75 7.31 3.28
CA ASN A 217 -18.55 6.53 3.55
C ASN A 217 -18.88 5.08 3.97
N ASP A 218 -19.83 4.91 4.89
CA ASP A 218 -20.30 3.59 5.35
C ASP A 218 -20.97 2.78 4.24
N TRP A 219 -21.50 3.45 3.21
CA TRP A 219 -22.09 2.83 2.03
C TRP A 219 -21.02 2.46 0.99
N LEU A 220 -20.11 3.39 0.67
CA LEU A 220 -19.02 3.19 -0.30
C LEU A 220 -17.98 2.15 0.18
N SER A 221 -17.75 2.06 1.48
CA SER A 221 -16.81 1.09 2.08
C SER A 221 -17.35 -0.35 2.08
N GLN A 222 -18.62 -0.58 1.75
CA GLN A 222 -19.15 -1.95 1.62
C GLN A 222 -18.56 -2.64 0.39
N ASN A 223 -17.89 -3.77 0.61
CA ASN A 223 -17.16 -4.50 -0.43
C ASN A 223 -18.00 -4.74 -1.71
N HIS A 224 -19.26 -5.17 -1.58
CA HIS A 224 -20.12 -5.42 -2.75
C HIS A 224 -20.47 -4.17 -3.56
N ILE A 225 -20.59 -3.01 -2.91
CA ILE A 225 -20.88 -1.72 -3.55
C ILE A 225 -19.62 -1.22 -4.23
N TRP A 226 -18.52 -1.26 -3.50
CA TRP A 226 -17.20 -0.89 -4.00
C TRP A 226 -16.81 -1.71 -5.24
N VAL A 227 -16.90 -3.04 -5.21
CA VAL A 227 -16.55 -3.90 -6.37
C VAL A 227 -17.39 -3.54 -7.59
N ARG A 228 -18.70 -3.31 -7.41
CA ARG A 228 -19.59 -2.92 -8.51
C ARG A 228 -19.21 -1.57 -9.09
N LEU A 229 -18.96 -0.58 -8.24
CA LEU A 229 -18.53 0.76 -8.67
C LEU A 229 -17.18 0.69 -9.39
N ALA A 230 -16.21 -0.01 -8.82
CA ALA A 230 -14.87 -0.18 -9.39
C ALA A 230 -14.92 -0.86 -10.76
N ARG A 231 -15.78 -1.88 -10.95
CA ARG A 231 -15.97 -2.53 -12.26
C ARG A 231 -16.56 -1.60 -13.32
N VAL A 232 -17.32 -0.58 -12.94
CA VAL A 232 -17.85 0.40 -13.89
C VAL A 232 -16.84 1.52 -14.16
N VAL A 233 -16.16 2.00 -13.11
CA VAL A 233 -15.27 3.17 -13.19
C VAL A 233 -13.90 2.81 -13.78
N ALA A 234 -13.33 1.66 -13.44
CA ALA A 234 -12.00 1.24 -13.90
C ALA A 234 -11.84 1.17 -15.44
N PRO A 235 -12.75 0.55 -16.22
CA PRO A 235 -12.61 0.50 -17.68
C PRO A 235 -12.80 1.88 -18.31
N VAL A 236 -13.72 2.69 -17.79
CA VAL A 236 -13.92 4.08 -18.26
C VAL A 236 -12.65 4.90 -18.01
N THR A 237 -12.05 4.75 -16.83
CA THR A 237 -10.79 5.42 -16.48
C THR A 237 -9.66 4.97 -17.40
N LEU A 238 -9.54 3.67 -17.67
CA LEU A 238 -8.53 3.12 -18.59
C LEU A 238 -8.70 3.69 -20.01
N VAL A 239 -9.94 3.80 -20.51
CA VAL A 239 -10.25 4.38 -21.82
C VAL A 239 -9.90 5.87 -21.86
N ILE A 240 -10.30 6.65 -20.85
CA ILE A 240 -10.00 8.09 -20.77
C ILE A 240 -8.49 8.30 -20.73
N VAL A 241 -7.77 7.59 -19.87
CA VAL A 241 -6.31 7.71 -19.79
C VAL A 241 -5.66 7.27 -21.09
N SER A 242 -6.09 6.17 -21.71
CA SER A 242 -5.56 5.76 -23.02
C SER A 242 -5.81 6.82 -24.10
N MET A 243 -6.98 7.47 -24.10
CA MET A 243 -7.29 8.57 -25.02
C MET A 243 -6.41 9.80 -24.77
N VAL A 244 -6.17 10.17 -23.51
CA VAL A 244 -5.25 11.26 -23.13
C VAL A 244 -3.84 10.97 -23.64
N ILE A 245 -3.36 9.74 -23.45
CA ILE A 245 -2.04 9.30 -23.89
C ILE A 245 -1.93 9.36 -25.43
N ILE A 246 -2.91 8.80 -26.13
CA ILE A 246 -2.92 8.80 -27.61
C ILE A 246 -2.99 10.22 -28.16
N THR A 247 -3.80 11.10 -27.58
CA THR A 247 -3.92 12.49 -28.04
C THR A 247 -2.65 13.29 -27.78
N GLN A 248 -1.97 13.09 -26.65
CA GLN A 248 -0.67 13.71 -26.40
C GLN A 248 0.43 13.18 -27.34
N LEU A 249 0.47 11.86 -27.58
CA LEU A 249 1.40 11.24 -28.54
C LEU A 249 1.14 11.69 -29.98
N ALA A 250 -0.12 11.79 -30.40
CA ALA A 250 -0.48 12.27 -31.73
C ALA A 250 -0.20 13.78 -31.91
N GLY A 251 -0.35 14.57 -30.84
CA GLY A 251 -0.01 16.00 -30.83
C GLY A 251 1.47 16.30 -31.04
N ARG A 252 2.37 15.35 -30.75
CA ARG A 252 3.82 15.44 -31.01
C ARG A 252 4.20 15.40 -32.50
N VAL A 253 3.30 14.94 -33.38
CA VAL A 253 3.57 14.93 -34.83
C VAL A 253 3.63 16.36 -35.40
N ASP A 254 3.17 17.37 -34.65
CA ASP A 254 3.12 18.77 -35.08
C ASP A 254 3.98 19.66 -34.15
N GLU A 255 5.26 19.82 -34.48
CA GLU A 255 6.29 20.61 -33.76
C GLU A 255 5.83 22.04 -33.39
N ARG A 256 4.89 22.62 -34.13
CA ARG A 256 4.38 23.98 -33.91
C ARG A 256 3.49 24.13 -32.68
N THR A 257 2.92 23.04 -32.16
CA THR A 257 1.98 23.08 -31.03
C THR A 257 2.70 23.05 -29.67
N LEU A 258 3.90 22.43 -29.63
CA LEU A 258 4.78 22.32 -28.45
C LEU A 258 5.30 23.68 -27.94
N CYS A 259 5.43 24.68 -28.81
CA CYS A 259 5.92 26.02 -28.42
C CYS A 259 4.87 26.91 -27.74
N LEU A 260 3.60 26.47 -27.63
CA LEU A 260 2.49 27.37 -27.25
C LEU A 260 1.73 26.97 -25.98
N LEU A 261 2.01 25.80 -25.39
CA LEU A 261 1.34 25.31 -24.19
C LEU A 261 2.40 24.74 -23.22
N CYS A 262 2.83 25.56 -22.25
CA CYS A 262 3.81 25.25 -21.17
C CYS A 262 5.28 24.99 -21.58
N GLU A 263 6.18 25.14 -20.60
CA GLU A 263 7.62 24.89 -20.73
C GLU A 263 7.87 23.43 -21.15
N THR A 264 8.68 23.22 -22.19
CA THR A 264 8.97 21.94 -22.85
C THR A 264 9.38 20.80 -21.91
N ASN A 265 9.92 21.14 -20.73
CA ASN A 265 10.41 20.19 -19.73
C ASN A 265 9.27 19.53 -18.92
N THR A 266 8.20 20.27 -18.62
CA THR A 266 7.10 19.74 -17.80
C THR A 266 6.27 18.72 -18.57
N ASP A 267 6.12 18.92 -19.87
CA ASP A 267 5.47 17.97 -20.77
C ASP A 267 6.28 16.68 -20.92
N LEU A 268 7.62 16.76 -20.97
CA LEU A 268 8.51 15.60 -20.98
C LEU A 268 8.43 14.80 -19.67
N ALA A 269 8.41 15.49 -18.52
CA ALA A 269 8.26 14.85 -17.21
C ALA A 269 6.92 14.11 -17.05
N ILE A 270 5.81 14.72 -17.49
CA ILE A 270 4.49 14.09 -17.48
C ILE A 270 4.46 12.86 -18.41
N LEU A 271 5.07 12.97 -19.59
CA LEU A 271 5.16 11.88 -20.55
C LEU A 271 6.00 10.71 -20.00
N ALA A 272 7.06 10.98 -19.24
CA ALA A 272 7.89 9.96 -18.61
C ALA A 272 7.14 9.13 -17.54
N ILE A 273 6.22 9.76 -16.80
CA ILE A 273 5.44 9.12 -15.72
C ILE A 273 4.22 8.37 -16.26
N THR A 274 3.63 8.87 -17.34
CA THR A 274 2.41 8.37 -17.99
C THR A 274 2.34 6.83 -18.14
N PRO A 275 3.41 6.13 -18.54
CA PRO A 275 3.37 4.68 -18.73
C PRO A 275 3.19 3.94 -17.41
N VAL A 276 3.84 4.41 -16.35
CA VAL A 276 3.72 3.84 -15.00
C VAL A 276 2.29 4.06 -14.48
N ILE A 277 1.68 5.22 -14.72
CA ILE A 277 0.28 5.49 -14.38
C ILE A 277 -0.66 4.54 -15.13
N TRP A 278 -0.48 4.38 -16.45
CA TRP A 278 -1.29 3.48 -17.26
C TRP A 278 -1.19 2.04 -16.77
N LEU A 279 0.02 1.57 -16.45
CA LEU A 279 0.26 0.25 -15.88
C LEU A 279 -0.52 0.06 -14.56
N VAL A 280 -0.43 1.02 -13.64
CA VAL A 280 -1.13 0.94 -12.34
C VAL A 280 -2.64 0.84 -12.56
N ILE A 281 -3.21 1.67 -13.44
CA ILE A 281 -4.65 1.65 -13.76
C ILE A 281 -5.04 0.33 -14.42
N PHE A 282 -4.25 -0.16 -15.36
CA PHE A 282 -4.47 -1.44 -16.04
C PHE A 282 -4.47 -2.60 -15.04
N VAL A 283 -3.47 -2.66 -14.15
CA VAL A 283 -3.35 -3.69 -13.13
C VAL A 283 -4.53 -3.63 -12.16
N VAL A 284 -4.91 -2.44 -11.68
CA VAL A 284 -6.09 -2.28 -10.81
C VAL A 284 -7.35 -2.76 -11.53
N THR A 285 -7.53 -2.39 -12.80
CA THR A 285 -8.66 -2.83 -13.62
C THR A 285 -8.69 -4.36 -13.74
N ALA A 286 -7.57 -4.97 -14.11
CA ALA A 286 -7.45 -6.42 -14.22
C ALA A 286 -7.72 -7.12 -12.88
N LEU A 287 -7.23 -6.58 -11.77
CA LEU A 287 -7.45 -7.13 -10.42
C LEU A 287 -8.94 -7.08 -10.02
N VAL A 288 -9.62 -5.98 -10.30
CA VAL A 288 -11.05 -5.78 -10.00
C VAL A 288 -11.95 -6.69 -10.83
N TYR A 289 -11.58 -6.97 -12.09
CA TYR A 289 -12.34 -7.85 -12.98
C TYR A 289 -12.08 -9.34 -12.76
N THR A 290 -10.83 -9.71 -12.47
CA THR A 290 -10.46 -11.12 -12.24
C THR A 290 -10.88 -11.63 -10.87
N SER A 291 -11.13 -10.73 -9.92
CA SER A 291 -11.46 -11.10 -8.55
C SER A 291 -12.97 -11.05 -8.30
N SER A 292 -13.53 -12.17 -7.81
CA SER A 292 -14.83 -12.18 -7.12
C SER A 292 -14.73 -11.71 -5.67
N VAL A 293 -13.49 -11.58 -5.17
CA VAL A 293 -13.11 -11.26 -3.80
C VAL A 293 -12.58 -9.81 -3.74
N GLY A 294 -12.80 -9.08 -2.65
CA GLY A 294 -12.29 -7.71 -2.49
C GLY A 294 -10.75 -7.64 -2.54
N LEU A 295 -10.17 -6.47 -2.91
CA LEU A 295 -8.72 -6.26 -2.94
C LEU A 295 -8.05 -6.56 -1.59
N ARG A 296 -8.70 -6.20 -0.49
CA ARG A 296 -8.27 -6.47 0.88
C ARG A 296 -8.13 -7.96 1.12
N GLN A 297 -9.15 -8.76 0.82
CA GLN A 297 -9.06 -10.20 1.04
C GLN A 297 -8.01 -10.87 0.15
N ARG A 298 -7.67 -10.26 -1.00
CA ARG A 298 -6.61 -10.74 -1.90
C ARG A 298 -5.20 -10.45 -1.37
N PHE A 299 -4.92 -9.23 -0.89
CA PHE A 299 -3.59 -8.83 -0.41
C PHE A 299 -3.38 -8.98 1.11
N LEU A 300 -4.46 -8.98 1.88
CA LEU A 300 -4.47 -9.09 3.34
C LEU A 300 -5.59 -10.07 3.77
N PRO A 301 -5.46 -11.38 3.45
CA PRO A 301 -6.46 -12.36 3.85
C PRO A 301 -6.54 -12.47 5.38
N ASP A 302 -7.72 -12.80 5.92
CA ASP A 302 -7.91 -12.88 7.37
C ASP A 302 -6.97 -13.93 8.02
N LEU A 303 -6.66 -15.01 7.29
CA LEU A 303 -5.70 -16.04 7.69
C LEU A 303 -4.27 -15.48 7.93
N LEU A 304 -3.88 -14.43 7.19
CA LEU A 304 -2.63 -13.70 7.42
C LEU A 304 -2.75 -12.76 8.63
N LEU A 305 -3.87 -12.02 8.72
CA LEU A 305 -4.12 -11.04 9.79
C LEU A 305 -4.18 -11.69 11.18
N ASP A 306 -4.73 -12.89 11.27
CA ASP A 306 -4.83 -13.67 12.52
C ASP A 306 -3.46 -14.11 13.06
N ARG A 307 -2.46 -14.17 12.17
CA ARG A 307 -1.10 -14.64 12.49
C ARG A 307 -0.10 -13.49 12.60
N LEU A 308 -0.53 -12.23 12.48
CA LEU A 308 0.32 -11.05 12.66
C LEU A 308 0.42 -10.62 14.14
N PRO A 309 1.42 -9.81 14.51
CA PRO A 309 1.46 -9.18 15.84
C PRO A 309 0.21 -8.33 16.08
N ALA A 310 -0.34 -8.36 17.29
CA ALA A 310 -1.63 -7.74 17.62
C ALA A 310 -1.70 -6.22 17.33
N GLY A 311 -0.58 -5.50 17.32
CA GLY A 311 -0.53 -4.09 16.92
C GLY A 311 -0.77 -3.91 15.42
N ILE A 312 0.00 -4.63 14.60
CA ILE A 312 -0.06 -4.58 13.13
C ILE A 312 -1.39 -5.14 12.63
N ALA A 313 -1.83 -6.28 13.18
CA ALA A 313 -3.09 -6.92 12.83
C ALA A 313 -4.30 -6.00 13.07
N ARG A 314 -4.32 -5.26 14.20
CA ARG A 314 -5.40 -4.31 14.49
C ARG A 314 -5.47 -3.18 13.47
N SER A 315 -4.34 -2.57 13.12
CA SER A 315 -4.31 -1.50 12.12
C SER A 315 -4.68 -2.01 10.72
N LEU A 316 -4.18 -3.18 10.31
CA LEU A 316 -4.48 -3.72 8.98
C LEU A 316 -5.93 -4.23 8.86
N ARG A 317 -6.55 -4.67 9.95
CA ARG A 317 -7.97 -5.03 9.96
C ARG A 317 -8.91 -3.83 9.77
N THR A 318 -8.45 -2.61 10.05
CA THR A 318 -9.23 -1.40 9.76
C THR A 318 -9.16 -0.96 8.30
N VAL A 319 -8.26 -1.53 7.50
CA VAL A 319 -8.11 -1.19 6.08
C VAL A 319 -9.22 -1.87 5.28
N SER A 320 -10.05 -1.06 4.61
CA SER A 320 -11.08 -1.48 3.67
C SER A 320 -10.54 -1.63 2.23
N ASP A 321 -11.34 -2.23 1.34
CA ASP A 321 -11.03 -2.31 -0.10
C ASP A 321 -10.89 -0.92 -0.74
N MET A 322 -11.73 0.02 -0.29
CA MET A 322 -11.70 1.42 -0.69
C MET A 322 -10.42 2.12 -0.24
N ASP A 323 -9.94 1.89 0.98
CA ASP A 323 -8.70 2.48 1.49
C ASP A 323 -7.48 2.03 0.70
N MET A 324 -7.47 0.78 0.20
CA MET A 324 -6.41 0.32 -0.69
C MET A 324 -6.35 1.12 -1.99
N LEU A 325 -7.51 1.46 -2.57
CA LEU A 325 -7.55 2.34 -3.74
C LEU A 325 -7.14 3.77 -3.40
N LEU A 326 -7.56 4.30 -2.25
CA LEU A 326 -7.12 5.61 -1.83
C LEU A 326 -5.59 5.65 -1.67
N ILE A 327 -5.00 4.67 -1.00
CA ILE A 327 -3.53 4.59 -0.87
C ILE A 327 -2.88 4.57 -2.26
N LEU A 328 -3.36 3.74 -3.19
CA LEU A 328 -2.86 3.71 -4.57
C LEU A 328 -3.06 5.04 -5.30
N GLY A 329 -4.21 5.71 -5.07
CA GLY A 329 -4.56 7.00 -5.65
C GLY A 329 -3.60 8.10 -5.21
N ILE A 330 -3.31 8.21 -3.91
CA ILE A 330 -2.29 9.14 -3.38
C ILE A 330 -0.93 8.85 -4.00
N LEU A 331 -0.48 7.59 -4.01
CA LEU A 331 0.82 7.24 -4.60
C LEU A 331 0.89 7.63 -6.09
N ALA A 332 -0.21 7.49 -6.82
CA ALA A 332 -0.29 7.82 -8.24
C ALA A 332 -0.36 9.33 -8.53
N THR A 333 -0.78 10.15 -7.55
CA THR A 333 -1.11 11.56 -7.78
C THR A 333 -0.23 12.54 -7.02
N VAL A 334 0.46 12.11 -5.96
CA VAL A 334 1.33 12.99 -5.15
C VAL A 334 2.43 13.63 -5.98
N ILE A 335 3.14 12.85 -6.80
CA ILE A 335 4.26 13.36 -7.60
C ILE A 335 3.76 14.25 -8.76
N PRO A 336 2.75 13.85 -9.57
CA PRO A 336 2.15 14.73 -10.56
C PRO A 336 1.59 16.03 -9.96
N ALA A 337 0.94 15.96 -8.79
CA ALA A 337 0.43 17.14 -8.10
C ALA A 337 1.57 18.03 -7.58
N TYR A 338 2.67 17.43 -7.11
CA TYR A 338 3.87 18.17 -6.71
C TYR A 338 4.48 18.93 -7.89
N LEU A 339 4.67 18.26 -9.03
CA LEU A 339 5.19 18.87 -10.25
C LEU A 339 4.31 20.03 -10.73
N LEU A 340 2.98 19.85 -10.67
CA LEU A 340 2.02 20.87 -11.08
C LEU A 340 1.98 22.10 -10.14
N LEU A 341 2.23 21.90 -8.83
CA LEU A 341 2.13 22.96 -7.82
C LEU A 341 3.45 23.72 -7.57
N LEU A 342 4.60 23.07 -7.73
CA LEU A 342 5.91 23.62 -7.34
C LEU A 342 6.90 23.79 -8.51
N GLY A 343 6.60 23.24 -9.70
CA GLY A 343 7.47 23.31 -10.88
C GLY A 343 8.69 22.39 -10.81
N ASP A 344 9.36 22.17 -11.95
CA ASP A 344 10.48 21.21 -12.09
C ASP A 344 11.76 21.61 -11.32
N SER A 345 11.99 22.92 -11.08
CA SER A 345 13.29 23.44 -10.65
C SER A 345 13.36 23.93 -9.20
N VAL A 346 12.23 24.03 -8.49
CA VAL A 346 12.17 24.60 -7.13
C VAL A 346 11.58 23.57 -6.17
N GLY A 347 12.32 22.50 -5.89
CA GLY A 347 11.80 21.42 -5.05
C GLY A 347 12.76 20.31 -4.65
N VAL A 348 12.42 19.63 -3.55
CA VAL A 348 13.11 18.42 -3.05
C VAL A 348 13.11 17.31 -4.10
N ILE A 349 12.06 17.21 -4.93
CA ILE A 349 11.96 16.19 -5.98
C ILE A 349 12.89 16.48 -7.16
N GLY A 350 12.99 17.74 -7.61
CA GLY A 350 13.93 18.14 -8.65
C GLY A 350 15.39 17.92 -8.23
N GLY A 351 15.74 18.34 -7.01
CA GLY A 351 17.07 18.10 -6.44
C GLY A 351 17.40 16.62 -6.23
N LEU A 352 16.42 15.78 -5.86
CA LEU A 352 16.61 14.33 -5.78
C LEU A 352 16.77 13.70 -7.17
N SER A 353 16.07 14.19 -8.18
CA SER A 353 16.21 13.71 -9.56
C SER A 353 17.62 13.98 -10.10
N GLU A 354 18.11 15.22 -9.98
CA GLU A 354 19.47 15.60 -10.36
C GLU A 354 20.52 14.79 -9.60
N GLN A 355 20.34 14.61 -8.28
CA GLN A 355 21.25 13.82 -7.46
C GLN A 355 21.28 12.33 -7.84
N ILE A 356 20.14 11.77 -8.26
CA ILE A 356 20.02 10.38 -8.75
C ILE A 356 20.75 10.22 -10.08
N VAL A 357 20.67 11.21 -10.99
CA VAL A 357 21.41 11.19 -12.26
C VAL A 357 22.91 11.31 -12.01
N ASP A 358 23.34 12.22 -11.15
CA ASP A 358 24.77 12.44 -10.83
C ASP A 358 25.42 11.19 -10.19
N GLN A 359 24.69 10.46 -9.35
CA GLN A 359 25.18 9.23 -8.70
C GLN A 359 24.94 7.96 -9.54
N GLY A 360 23.96 8.00 -10.44
CA GLY A 360 23.45 6.87 -11.21
C GLY A 360 23.84 6.87 -12.68
N SER A 361 24.81 7.68 -13.10
CA SER A 361 25.21 7.91 -14.50
C SER A 361 25.62 6.65 -15.29
N ALA A 362 25.82 5.51 -14.62
CA ALA A 362 26.04 4.20 -15.25
C ALA A 362 24.77 3.42 -15.60
N LEU A 363 23.60 3.80 -15.07
CA LEU A 363 22.32 3.10 -15.21
C LEU A 363 21.15 4.01 -15.65
N LEU A 364 21.27 5.33 -15.47
CA LEU A 364 20.25 6.32 -15.83
C LEU A 364 20.89 7.36 -16.75
N GLU A 365 20.33 7.52 -17.95
CA GLU A 365 20.88 8.41 -18.98
C GLU A 365 20.19 9.79 -19.00
N THR A 366 18.96 9.88 -18.49
CA THR A 366 18.15 11.12 -18.51
C THR A 366 17.47 11.43 -17.17
N SER A 367 17.18 12.72 -16.93
CA SER A 367 16.51 13.21 -15.72
C SER A 367 15.06 12.72 -15.59
N GLU A 368 14.44 12.41 -16.73
CA GLU A 368 13.08 11.95 -16.90
C GLU A 368 12.96 10.45 -16.53
N GLN A 369 13.99 9.65 -16.81
CA GLN A 369 14.09 8.27 -16.33
C GLN A 369 14.22 8.23 -14.79
N ALA A 370 15.02 9.14 -14.22
CA ALA A 370 15.14 9.28 -12.76
C ALA A 370 13.79 9.68 -12.13
N LEU A 371 13.04 10.58 -12.78
CA LEU A 371 11.72 11.00 -12.35
C LEU A 371 10.67 9.88 -12.45
N ALA A 372 10.68 9.08 -13.51
CA ALA A 372 9.82 7.90 -13.65
C ALA A 372 10.15 6.82 -12.61
N LEU A 373 11.43 6.63 -12.27
CA LEU A 373 11.86 5.73 -11.20
C LEU A 373 11.43 6.24 -9.82
N LEU A 374 11.57 7.55 -9.56
CA LEU A 374 11.11 8.18 -8.34
C LEU A 374 9.58 8.05 -8.20
N PHE A 375 8.85 8.10 -9.32
CA PHE A 375 7.42 7.83 -9.35
C PHE A 375 7.06 6.38 -9.05
N ALA A 376 7.83 5.42 -9.56
CA ALA A 376 7.62 4.00 -9.30
C ALA A 376 8.04 3.57 -7.88
N ALA A 377 8.97 4.30 -7.25
CA ALA A 377 9.58 3.92 -5.97
C ALA A 377 8.58 3.73 -4.81
N PRO A 378 7.58 4.61 -4.58
CA PRO A 378 6.57 4.40 -3.54
C PRO A 378 5.75 3.12 -3.74
N PHE A 379 5.40 2.79 -4.99
CA PHE A 379 4.72 1.52 -5.31
C PHE A 379 5.63 0.32 -5.05
N TYR A 380 6.90 0.40 -5.44
CA TYR A 380 7.88 -0.64 -5.17
C TYR A 380 8.04 -0.88 -3.66
N VAL A 381 8.20 0.17 -2.86
CA VAL A 381 8.30 0.08 -1.39
C VAL A 381 7.05 -0.55 -0.78
N LEU A 382 5.86 -0.20 -1.26
CA LEU A 382 4.61 -0.81 -0.80
C LEU A 382 4.58 -2.33 -1.07
N LEU A 383 4.94 -2.74 -2.29
CA LEU A 383 4.94 -4.16 -2.69
C LEU A 383 5.99 -4.97 -1.93
N VAL A 384 7.20 -4.43 -1.75
CA VAL A 384 8.26 -5.06 -0.95
C VAL A 384 7.87 -5.12 0.53
N GLY A 385 7.27 -4.06 1.07
CA GLY A 385 6.76 -4.03 2.45
C GLY A 385 5.71 -5.12 2.69
N LEU A 386 4.84 -5.36 1.71
CA LEU A 386 3.83 -6.41 1.77
C LEU A 386 4.45 -7.82 1.67
N LEU A 387 5.46 -8.01 0.80
CA LEU A 387 6.25 -9.25 0.74
C LEU A 387 7.03 -9.50 2.03
N LEU A 388 7.60 -8.46 2.65
CA LEU A 388 8.27 -8.55 3.95
C LEU A 388 7.28 -8.95 5.04
N LEU A 389 6.07 -8.38 5.04
CA LEU A 389 5.02 -8.76 5.96
C LEU A 389 4.69 -10.26 5.81
N TYR A 390 4.56 -10.76 4.58
CA TYR A 390 4.38 -12.20 4.32
C TYR A 390 5.56 -13.03 4.84
N ALA A 391 6.80 -12.58 4.58
CA ALA A 391 8.02 -13.21 5.06
C ALA A 391 8.01 -13.36 6.59
N THR A 392 7.58 -12.32 7.32
CA THR A 392 7.53 -12.36 8.79
C THR A 392 6.59 -13.45 9.29
N VAL A 393 5.41 -13.60 8.67
CA VAL A 393 4.43 -14.63 9.04
C VAL A 393 4.94 -16.02 8.67
N LEU A 394 5.46 -16.20 7.45
CA LEU A 394 5.97 -17.50 6.98
C LEU A 394 7.13 -18.03 7.83
N SER A 395 7.96 -17.13 8.38
CA SER A 395 9.09 -17.47 9.25
C SER A 395 8.70 -17.93 10.66
N ARG A 396 7.42 -17.82 11.05
CA ARG A 396 6.99 -18.18 12.41
C ARG A 396 7.01 -19.70 12.63
N PRO A 397 7.55 -20.16 13.77
CA PRO A 397 7.61 -21.58 14.09
C PRO A 397 6.26 -22.14 14.59
N SER A 398 5.30 -21.27 14.92
CA SER A 398 3.97 -21.68 15.40
C SER A 398 3.03 -22.14 14.30
N LEU A 399 3.43 -22.00 13.03
CA LEU A 399 2.64 -22.42 11.87
C LEU A 399 3.02 -23.83 11.47
N SER A 400 2.01 -24.69 11.34
CA SER A 400 2.14 -26.04 10.79
C SER A 400 2.60 -25.97 9.32
N ALA A 401 3.16 -27.07 8.80
CA ALA A 401 3.49 -27.17 7.38
C ALA A 401 2.26 -26.96 6.47
N HIS A 402 1.13 -27.57 6.84
CA HIS A 402 -0.12 -27.47 6.09
C HIS A 402 -0.66 -26.03 6.03
N ASP A 403 -0.77 -25.36 7.18
CA ASP A 403 -1.25 -23.97 7.26
C ASP A 403 -0.33 -23.02 6.49
N ARG A 404 0.99 -23.28 6.51
CA ARG A 404 1.99 -22.48 5.79
C ARG A 404 1.80 -22.61 4.28
N ASP A 405 1.53 -23.82 3.79
CA ASP A 405 1.28 -24.07 2.37
C ASP A 405 -0.05 -23.49 1.90
N GLU A 406 -1.10 -23.63 2.71
CA GLU A 406 -2.39 -23.00 2.44
C GLU A 406 -2.26 -21.48 2.35
N LEU A 407 -1.49 -20.87 3.27
CA LEU A 407 -1.21 -19.45 3.25
C LEU A 407 -0.48 -19.04 1.96
N VAL A 408 0.59 -19.73 1.57
CA VAL A 408 1.31 -19.43 0.31
C VAL A 408 0.40 -19.54 -0.91
N ASN A 409 -0.49 -20.53 -0.95
CA ASN A 409 -1.42 -20.72 -2.07
C ASN A 409 -2.47 -19.59 -2.18
N LYS A 410 -2.88 -19.01 -1.05
CA LYS A 410 -3.84 -17.89 -1.01
C LYS A 410 -3.20 -16.53 -1.30
N LEU A 411 -1.89 -16.37 -1.03
CA LEU A 411 -1.20 -15.09 -1.20
C LEU A 411 -0.82 -14.81 -2.67
N PRO A 412 -1.00 -13.57 -3.17
CA PRO A 412 -0.70 -13.20 -4.56
C PRO A 412 0.80 -12.93 -4.81
N VAL A 413 1.69 -13.76 -4.25
CA VAL A 413 3.15 -13.57 -4.28
C VAL A 413 3.69 -13.41 -5.71
N GLY A 414 3.24 -14.27 -6.64
CA GLY A 414 3.67 -14.20 -8.03
C GLY A 414 3.24 -12.90 -8.72
N ILE A 415 2.03 -12.41 -8.44
CA ILE A 415 1.52 -11.15 -8.99
C ILE A 415 2.33 -9.96 -8.48
N LEU A 416 2.69 -9.95 -7.19
CA LEU A 416 3.49 -8.87 -6.59
C LEU A 416 4.89 -8.79 -7.22
N ILE A 417 5.53 -9.94 -7.42
CA ILE A 417 6.86 -9.98 -8.05
C ILE A 417 6.78 -9.56 -9.52
N ILE A 418 5.76 -10.02 -10.27
CA ILE A 418 5.52 -9.56 -11.63
C ILE A 418 5.34 -8.04 -11.65
N LEU A 419 4.51 -7.48 -10.75
CA LEU A 419 4.27 -6.05 -10.68
C LEU A 419 5.54 -5.24 -10.36
N ILE A 420 6.41 -5.75 -9.47
CA ILE A 420 7.72 -5.15 -9.20
C ILE A 420 8.57 -5.09 -10.48
N ILE A 421 8.62 -6.18 -11.23
CA ILE A 421 9.37 -6.24 -12.49
C ILE A 421 8.76 -5.29 -13.52
N THR A 422 7.43 -5.26 -13.64
CA THR A 422 6.74 -4.40 -14.61
C THR A 422 6.90 -2.92 -14.28
N LEU A 423 6.84 -2.54 -12.99
CA LEU A 423 7.11 -1.16 -12.56
C LEU A 423 8.51 -0.71 -12.99
N TYR A 424 9.52 -1.57 -12.82
CA TYR A 424 10.88 -1.30 -13.26
C TYR A 424 10.97 -1.13 -14.79
N LEU A 425 10.39 -2.06 -15.56
CA LEU A 425 10.40 -2.01 -17.03
C LEU A 425 9.68 -0.77 -17.58
N PHE A 426 8.61 -0.32 -16.94
CA PHE A 426 7.89 0.88 -17.35
C PHE A 426 8.61 2.18 -16.94
N ALA A 427 9.39 2.15 -15.86
CA ALA A 427 10.12 3.34 -15.39
C ALA A 427 11.36 3.65 -16.22
N ILE A 428 12.14 2.63 -16.62
CA ILE A 428 13.45 2.84 -17.26
C ILE A 428 13.40 2.55 -18.77
N PRO A 429 13.31 1.29 -19.25
CA PRO A 429 13.42 1.01 -20.68
C PRO A 429 12.25 1.58 -21.48
N PHE A 430 11.05 1.65 -20.91
CA PHE A 430 9.90 2.23 -21.62
C PHE A 430 9.99 3.75 -21.73
N SER A 431 10.38 4.45 -20.66
CA SER A 431 10.49 5.92 -20.70
C SER A 431 11.60 6.35 -21.66
N ARG A 432 12.72 5.62 -21.71
CA ARG A 432 13.80 5.82 -22.69
C ARG A 432 13.28 5.86 -24.13
N VAL A 433 12.58 4.80 -24.56
CA VAL A 433 12.01 4.70 -25.92
C VAL A 433 11.02 5.84 -26.22
N LEU A 434 10.24 6.26 -25.22
CA LEU A 434 9.23 7.30 -25.37
C LEU A 434 9.82 8.72 -25.46
N ILE A 435 10.93 8.97 -24.75
CA ILE A 435 11.56 10.28 -24.60
C ILE A 435 12.57 10.53 -25.72
N GLU A 436 13.46 9.58 -25.97
CA GLU A 436 14.57 9.73 -26.92
C GLU A 436 14.10 9.53 -28.37
N GLY A 437 13.00 8.80 -28.62
CA GLY A 437 12.49 8.56 -29.98
C GLY A 437 13.43 7.75 -30.89
N GLU A 438 14.62 7.42 -30.41
CA GLU A 438 15.58 6.54 -31.05
C GLU A 438 15.23 5.09 -30.72
N LEU A 439 14.92 4.32 -31.75
CA LEU A 439 14.79 2.87 -31.63
C LEU A 439 16.19 2.29 -31.38
N PRO A 440 16.40 1.50 -30.31
CA PRO A 440 17.70 0.93 -30.04
C PRO A 440 18.10 0.04 -31.22
N SER A 441 19.23 0.35 -31.85
CA SER A 441 19.70 -0.45 -32.97
C SER A 441 20.18 -1.80 -32.43
N LEU A 442 19.52 -2.89 -32.84
CA LEU A 442 19.73 -4.25 -32.32
C LEU A 442 21.21 -4.70 -32.38
N SER A 443 22.02 -4.12 -33.27
CA SER A 443 23.43 -4.46 -33.45
C SER A 443 24.39 -3.68 -32.53
N GLN A 444 24.06 -2.48 -32.04
CA GLN A 444 24.94 -1.68 -31.18
C GLN A 444 24.50 -1.71 -29.69
N ASP A 445 23.21 -1.86 -29.41
CA ASP A 445 22.65 -1.77 -28.04
C ASP A 445 22.25 -3.11 -27.42
N LEU A 446 22.58 -4.25 -28.06
CA LEU A 446 22.19 -5.59 -27.61
C LEU A 446 22.55 -5.85 -26.13
N GLY A 447 23.73 -5.38 -25.69
CA GLY A 447 24.18 -5.50 -24.30
C GLY A 447 23.29 -4.73 -23.32
N SER A 448 22.90 -3.51 -23.66
CA SER A 448 21.97 -2.69 -22.87
C SER A 448 20.59 -3.35 -22.83
N ILE A 449 20.05 -3.75 -23.99
CA ILE A 449 18.76 -4.44 -24.10
C ILE A 449 18.73 -5.71 -23.23
N LEU A 450 19.78 -6.54 -23.29
CA LEU A 450 19.85 -7.78 -22.50
C LEU A 450 19.95 -7.50 -20.99
N ILE A 451 20.73 -6.50 -20.59
CA ILE A 451 20.88 -6.10 -19.18
C ILE A 451 19.56 -5.56 -18.62
N PHE A 452 18.95 -4.58 -19.30
CA PHE A 452 17.77 -3.88 -18.81
C PHE A 452 16.47 -4.68 -18.95
N ASN A 453 16.29 -5.45 -20.03
CA ASN A 453 15.03 -6.18 -20.27
C ASN A 453 15.05 -7.63 -19.81
N VAL A 454 16.22 -8.23 -19.57
CA VAL A 454 16.32 -9.65 -19.19
C VAL A 454 17.06 -9.84 -17.86
N MET A 455 18.31 -9.35 -17.75
CA MET A 455 19.16 -9.64 -16.60
C MET A 455 18.64 -9.01 -15.30
N ILE A 456 18.32 -7.71 -15.31
CA ILE A 456 17.83 -7.01 -14.12
C ILE A 456 16.44 -7.54 -13.69
N PRO A 457 15.46 -7.75 -14.58
CA PRO A 457 14.21 -8.45 -14.25
C PRO A 457 14.40 -9.82 -13.61
N LEU A 458 15.33 -10.64 -14.12
CA LEU A 458 15.66 -11.94 -13.51
C LEU A 458 16.30 -11.76 -12.12
N LEU A 459 17.20 -10.80 -11.96
CA LEU A 459 17.81 -10.49 -10.67
C LEU A 459 16.75 -10.02 -9.67
N LEU A 460 15.82 -9.16 -10.08
CA LEU A 460 14.68 -8.74 -9.26
C LEU A 460 13.80 -9.95 -8.90
N LEU A 461 13.46 -10.82 -9.85
CA LEU A 461 12.71 -12.04 -9.59
C LEU A 461 13.39 -12.89 -8.51
N TYR A 462 14.65 -13.27 -8.72
CA TYR A 462 15.35 -14.20 -7.84
C TYR A 462 15.69 -13.57 -6.49
N SER A 463 16.05 -12.29 -6.42
CA SER A 463 16.31 -11.60 -5.16
C SER A 463 15.06 -11.57 -4.28
N HIS A 464 13.91 -11.15 -4.81
CA HIS A 464 12.67 -11.07 -4.04
C HIS A 464 12.13 -12.46 -3.69
N TYR A 465 12.14 -13.40 -4.63
CA TYR A 465 11.71 -14.77 -4.37
C TYR A 465 12.58 -15.44 -3.30
N PHE A 466 13.91 -15.37 -3.43
CA PHE A 466 14.80 -16.09 -2.54
C PHE A 466 14.83 -15.47 -1.15
N LEU A 467 14.99 -14.14 -1.06
CA LEU A 467 15.12 -13.43 0.21
C LEU A 467 13.81 -13.32 0.97
N LEU A 468 12.69 -13.06 0.28
CA LEU A 468 11.41 -12.74 0.94
C LEU A 468 10.47 -13.94 1.05
N ILE A 469 10.65 -15.00 0.24
CA ILE A 469 9.76 -16.15 0.26
C ILE A 469 10.50 -17.43 0.66
N ARG A 470 11.51 -17.83 -0.11
CA ARG A 470 12.17 -19.14 0.08
C ARG A 470 12.91 -19.24 1.41
N VAL A 471 13.75 -18.27 1.76
CA VAL A 471 14.53 -18.28 3.00
C VAL A 471 13.62 -18.20 4.24
N PRO A 472 12.63 -17.28 4.32
CA PRO A 472 11.71 -17.21 5.45
C PRO A 472 10.86 -18.46 5.61
N TYR A 473 10.33 -19.02 4.51
CA TYR A 473 9.59 -20.28 4.53
C TYR A 473 10.45 -21.43 5.08
N GLY A 474 11.67 -21.61 4.54
CA GLY A 474 12.57 -22.69 4.96
C GLY A 474 12.98 -22.57 6.44
N ARG A 475 13.21 -21.33 6.92
CA ARG A 475 13.49 -21.06 8.34
C ARG A 475 12.29 -21.35 9.25
N GLY A 476 11.07 -21.00 8.81
CA GLY A 476 9.85 -21.30 9.55
C GLY A 476 9.61 -22.80 9.65
N GLN A 477 9.72 -23.51 8.52
CA GLN A 477 9.56 -24.95 8.42
C GLN A 477 10.58 -25.70 9.28
N SER A 478 11.86 -25.31 9.24
CA SER A 478 12.90 -25.97 10.04
C SER A 478 12.69 -25.78 11.54
N ARG A 479 12.33 -24.56 11.98
CA ARG A 479 12.06 -24.27 13.40
C ARG A 479 10.80 -24.94 13.91
N TRP A 480 9.73 -24.94 13.12
CA TRP A 480 8.50 -25.67 13.46
C TRP A 480 8.80 -27.17 13.65
N ARG A 481 9.57 -27.79 12.72
CA ARG A 481 9.96 -29.20 12.84
C ARG A 481 10.68 -29.52 14.13
N VAL A 482 11.66 -28.70 14.53
CA VAL A 482 12.40 -28.91 15.79
C VAL A 482 11.46 -28.83 16.99
N ASN A 483 10.59 -27.81 17.02
CA ASN A 483 9.63 -27.64 18.11
C ASN A 483 8.62 -28.79 18.19
N GLU A 484 8.10 -29.23 17.04
CA GLU A 484 7.12 -30.30 16.95
C GLU A 484 7.74 -31.66 17.31
N THR A 485 8.97 -31.92 16.87
CA THR A 485 9.73 -33.11 17.26
C THR A 485 9.94 -33.16 18.77
N ASN A 486 10.31 -32.03 19.38
CA ASN A 486 10.50 -31.93 20.83
C ASN A 486 9.18 -32.08 21.60
N ARG A 487 8.09 -31.52 21.08
CA ARG A 487 6.74 -31.69 21.64
C ARG A 487 6.33 -33.16 21.64
N LEU A 488 6.44 -33.84 20.49
CA LEU A 488 6.10 -35.25 20.33
C LEU A 488 7.02 -36.16 21.15
N ALA A 489 8.31 -35.85 21.26
CA ALA A 489 9.24 -36.61 22.10
C ALA A 489 8.88 -36.50 23.59
N THR A 490 8.52 -35.30 24.05
CA THR A 490 8.07 -35.06 25.43
C THR A 490 6.75 -35.78 25.71
N GLN A 491 5.80 -35.70 24.79
CA GLN A 491 4.52 -36.39 24.88
C GLN A 491 4.71 -37.91 24.93
N LEU A 492 5.55 -38.47 24.04
CA LEU A 492 5.88 -39.89 24.04
C LEU A 492 6.55 -40.33 25.35
N GLY A 493 7.48 -39.52 25.88
CA GLY A 493 8.13 -39.78 27.17
C GLY A 493 7.12 -39.81 28.32
N SER A 494 6.19 -38.86 28.36
CA SER A 494 5.14 -38.82 29.38
C SER A 494 4.16 -40.00 29.30
N VAL A 495 3.78 -40.41 28.09
CA VAL A 495 2.91 -41.57 27.86
C VAL A 495 3.62 -42.86 28.25
N ASN A 496 4.89 -43.03 27.87
CA ASN A 496 5.68 -44.19 28.25
C ASN A 496 5.85 -44.30 29.77
N GLN A 497 6.19 -43.20 30.45
CA GLN A 497 6.30 -43.18 31.92
C GLN A 497 4.97 -43.54 32.58
N ARG A 498 3.83 -43.10 32.01
CA ARG A 498 2.52 -43.47 32.52
C ARG A 498 2.22 -44.95 32.32
N ILE A 499 2.54 -45.51 31.15
CA ILE A 499 2.41 -46.94 30.86
C ILE A 499 3.28 -47.76 31.83
N ASP A 500 4.52 -47.36 32.07
CA ASP A 500 5.43 -48.07 32.97
C ASP A 500 4.91 -48.06 34.42
N ASN A 501 4.36 -46.94 34.89
CA ASN A 501 3.70 -46.86 36.19
C ASN A 501 2.48 -47.79 36.26
N LEU A 502 1.63 -47.80 35.24
CA LEU A 502 0.45 -48.68 35.17
C LEU A 502 0.87 -50.17 35.13
N ASN A 503 1.94 -50.51 34.40
CA ASN A 503 2.49 -51.86 34.39
C ASN A 503 3.03 -52.25 35.78
N GLY A 504 3.72 -51.33 36.48
CA GLY A 504 4.17 -51.56 37.85
C GLY A 504 3.02 -51.80 38.83
N GLU A 505 1.92 -51.05 38.70
CA GLU A 505 0.69 -51.28 39.48
C GLU A 505 0.04 -52.63 39.14
N LEU A 506 -0.01 -53.02 37.86
CA LEU A 506 -0.51 -54.33 37.43
C LEU A 506 0.35 -55.46 37.99
N GLU A 507 1.68 -55.36 37.93
CA GLU A 507 2.57 -56.37 38.51
C GLU A 507 2.43 -56.48 40.03
N GLN A 508 2.15 -55.38 40.74
CA GLN A 508 1.88 -55.42 42.17
C GLN A 508 0.56 -56.12 42.46
N LEU A 509 -0.51 -55.81 41.71
CA LEU A 509 -1.79 -56.51 41.81
C LEU A 509 -1.64 -58.00 41.48
N ASP A 510 -0.86 -58.34 40.47
CA ASP A 510 -0.61 -59.72 40.07
C ASP A 510 0.22 -60.49 41.10
N ARG A 511 1.22 -59.84 41.70
CA ARG A 511 1.96 -60.38 42.85
C ARG A 511 1.09 -60.54 44.09
N LEU A 512 0.19 -59.60 44.38
CA LEU A 512 -0.76 -59.74 45.49
C LEU A 512 -1.72 -60.91 45.25
N TRP A 513 -2.17 -61.09 44.01
CA TRP A 513 -3.00 -62.21 43.59
C TRP A 513 -2.26 -63.56 43.70
N HIS A 514 -0.99 -63.62 43.29
CA HIS A 514 -0.19 -64.85 43.25
C HIS A 514 0.51 -65.21 44.58
N ASN A 515 1.05 -64.24 45.33
CA ASN A 515 1.89 -64.50 46.52
C ASN A 515 1.11 -64.65 47.81
N GLY A 516 -0.14 -64.19 47.88
CA GLY A 516 -0.90 -64.49 49.07
C GLY A 516 -1.45 -65.91 49.01
N THR A 517 -1.43 -66.51 50.19
CA THR A 517 -2.31 -67.57 50.70
C THR A 517 -3.80 -67.24 50.50
N PHE A 518 -4.22 -66.94 49.27
CA PHE A 518 -5.57 -66.51 48.85
C PHE A 518 -6.46 -67.69 48.46
N GLY A 519 -6.09 -68.92 48.84
CA GLY A 519 -6.95 -70.10 48.74
C GLY A 519 -7.91 -70.15 49.92
N ALA A 520 -9.17 -69.76 49.71
CA ALA A 520 -10.36 -70.02 50.53
C ALA A 520 -10.84 -69.00 51.59
N ASP A 521 -10.02 -68.12 52.19
CA ASP A 521 -10.43 -67.37 53.42
C ASP A 521 -10.60 -65.84 53.30
N LEU A 522 -11.05 -65.31 52.15
CA LEU A 522 -11.29 -63.87 51.98
C LEU A 522 -12.72 -63.49 51.65
N ASP A 523 -13.11 -62.33 52.19
CA ASP A 523 -14.39 -61.68 51.98
C ASP A 523 -14.60 -61.42 50.48
N PRO A 524 -15.69 -61.90 49.86
CA PRO A 524 -15.94 -61.81 48.41
C PRO A 524 -15.83 -60.38 47.85
N VAL A 525 -16.12 -59.39 48.70
CA VAL A 525 -16.09 -57.97 48.38
C VAL A 525 -14.68 -57.51 47.98
N GLN A 526 -13.64 -57.95 48.69
CA GLN A 526 -12.26 -57.53 48.41
C GLN A 526 -11.70 -58.14 47.13
N ARG A 527 -12.12 -59.36 46.77
CA ARG A 527 -11.78 -59.97 45.47
C ARG A 527 -12.43 -59.24 44.30
N LEU A 528 -13.71 -58.86 44.44
CA LEU A 528 -14.42 -58.11 43.42
C LEU A 528 -13.77 -56.74 43.20
N GLU A 529 -13.36 -56.06 44.27
CA GLU A 529 -12.68 -54.77 44.20
C GLU A 529 -11.32 -54.86 43.50
N MET A 530 -10.52 -55.90 43.79
CA MET A 530 -9.26 -56.16 43.08
C MET A 530 -9.47 -56.42 41.59
N LEU A 531 -10.47 -57.24 41.21
CA LEU A 531 -10.81 -57.49 39.81
C LEU A 531 -11.24 -56.21 39.10
N TYR A 532 -12.07 -55.39 39.74
CA TYR A 532 -12.50 -54.11 39.19
C TYR A 532 -11.31 -53.18 38.96
N ARG A 533 -10.40 -53.09 39.93
CA ARG A 533 -9.18 -52.27 39.81
C ARG A 533 -8.24 -52.78 38.72
N TYR A 534 -8.11 -54.10 38.57
CA TYR A 534 -7.32 -54.71 37.50
C TYR A 534 -7.88 -54.36 36.10
N VAL A 535 -9.19 -54.47 35.91
CA VAL A 535 -9.87 -54.09 34.66
C VAL A 535 -9.72 -52.59 34.40
N GLN A 536 -9.88 -51.75 35.42
CA GLN A 536 -9.73 -50.31 35.30
C GLN A 536 -8.31 -49.90 34.85
N ILE A 537 -7.28 -50.48 35.46
CA ILE A 537 -5.88 -50.18 35.11
C ILE A 537 -5.54 -50.69 33.72
N ASN A 538 -6.03 -51.87 33.31
CA ASN A 538 -5.87 -52.34 31.92
C ASN A 538 -6.57 -51.42 30.91
N GLY A 539 -7.79 -50.94 31.22
CA GLY A 539 -8.46 -49.96 30.36
C GLY A 539 -7.65 -48.68 30.19
N MET A 540 -7.10 -48.13 31.28
CA MET A 540 -6.21 -46.96 31.21
C MET A 540 -4.92 -47.24 30.42
N ARG A 541 -4.36 -48.45 30.54
CA ARG A 541 -3.16 -48.87 29.80
C ARG A 541 -3.45 -48.94 28.30
N ASP A 542 -4.59 -49.47 27.90
CA ASP A 542 -5.01 -49.54 26.50
C ASP A 542 -5.23 -48.14 25.91
N ASP A 543 -5.87 -47.23 26.65
CA ASP A 543 -6.00 -45.83 26.26
C ASP A 543 -4.63 -45.16 26.05
N MET A 544 -3.68 -45.39 26.97
CA MET A 544 -2.31 -44.87 26.84
C MET A 544 -1.55 -45.50 25.67
N ASN A 545 -1.75 -46.79 25.39
CA ASN A 545 -1.18 -47.45 24.22
C ASN A 545 -1.73 -46.87 22.91
N MET A 546 -3.03 -46.53 22.88
CA MET A 546 -3.63 -45.88 21.72
C MET A 546 -3.05 -44.48 21.50
N GLN A 547 -2.88 -43.69 22.57
CA GLN A 547 -2.21 -42.40 22.51
C GLN A 547 -0.75 -42.52 22.06
N ARG A 548 -0.02 -43.54 22.53
CA ARG A 548 1.35 -43.83 22.09
C ARG A 548 1.40 -44.08 20.58
N LEU A 549 0.49 -44.90 20.04
CA LEU A 549 0.39 -45.17 18.61
C LEU A 549 0.10 -43.90 17.80
N GLN A 550 -0.80 -43.04 18.28
CA GLN A 550 -1.08 -41.75 17.65
C GLN A 550 0.18 -40.86 17.58
N VAL A 551 0.92 -40.73 18.69
CA VAL A 551 2.16 -39.94 18.72
C VAL A 551 3.23 -40.53 17.79
N VAL A 552 3.33 -41.85 17.70
CA VAL A 552 4.25 -42.52 16.75
C VAL A 552 3.85 -42.25 15.30
N ALA A 553 2.56 -42.33 14.98
CA ALA A 553 2.04 -42.01 13.66
C ALA A 553 2.30 -40.54 13.27
N GLU A 554 2.07 -39.60 14.20
CA GLU A 554 2.38 -38.17 14.01
C GLU A 554 3.88 -37.94 13.76
N ARG A 555 4.76 -38.67 14.45
CA ARG A 555 6.21 -38.62 14.20
C ARG A 555 6.59 -39.17 12.82
N GLN A 556 5.94 -40.24 12.35
CA GLN A 556 6.16 -40.79 11.02
C GLN A 556 5.74 -39.77 9.94
N GLN A 557 4.55 -39.18 10.08
CA GLN A 557 4.08 -38.10 9.19
C GLN A 557 5.03 -36.90 9.18
N LEU A 558 5.57 -36.50 10.34
CA LEU A 558 6.56 -35.43 10.42
C LEU A 558 7.87 -35.77 9.69
N THR A 559 8.23 -37.04 9.64
CA THR A 559 9.41 -37.54 8.91
C THR A 559 9.18 -37.49 7.41
N GLU A 560 8.00 -37.86 6.93
CA GLU A 560 7.62 -37.76 5.51
C GLU A 560 7.62 -36.31 5.01
N VAL A 561 7.12 -35.37 5.82
CA VAL A 561 7.18 -33.94 5.52
C VAL A 561 8.63 -33.41 5.52
N SER A 562 9.56 -34.09 6.19
CA SER A 562 10.95 -33.65 6.33
C SER A 562 11.79 -33.82 5.05
N GLU A 563 11.39 -34.71 4.15
CA GLU A 563 12.11 -34.99 2.89
C GLU A 563 11.87 -33.91 1.83
N THR A 564 10.83 -33.08 1.98
CA THR A 564 10.56 -31.94 1.09
C THR A 564 10.93 -30.62 1.77
N PRO A 565 12.12 -30.03 1.50
CA PRO A 565 12.57 -28.82 2.19
C PRO A 565 11.72 -27.58 1.87
N VAL A 566 10.95 -27.62 0.78
CA VAL A 566 10.09 -26.54 0.28
C VAL A 566 8.88 -27.17 -0.42
N ALA A 567 7.66 -26.70 -0.14
CA ALA A 567 6.47 -27.18 -0.82
C ALA A 567 6.53 -26.94 -2.34
N ILE A 568 5.90 -27.83 -3.10
CA ILE A 568 5.79 -27.74 -4.57
C ILE A 568 5.21 -26.39 -5.00
N ALA A 569 4.26 -25.84 -4.21
CA ALA A 569 3.68 -24.53 -4.45
C ALA A 569 4.73 -23.42 -4.47
N VAL A 570 5.62 -23.39 -3.47
CA VAL A 570 6.70 -22.40 -3.38
C VAL A 570 7.74 -22.63 -4.48
N ALA A 571 8.12 -23.89 -4.73
CA ALA A 571 9.11 -24.24 -5.75
C ALA A 571 8.67 -23.91 -7.19
N ARG A 572 7.37 -23.91 -7.48
CA ARG A 572 6.81 -23.55 -8.79
C ARG A 572 6.57 -22.05 -8.97
N LEU A 573 6.72 -21.21 -7.95
CA LEU A 573 6.51 -19.75 -8.07
C LEU A 573 7.40 -19.11 -9.13
N PRO A 574 8.73 -19.35 -9.18
CA PRO A 574 9.58 -18.78 -10.22
C PRO A 574 9.17 -19.25 -11.61
N ILE A 575 8.81 -20.53 -11.76
CA ILE A 575 8.40 -21.10 -13.04
C ILE A 575 7.14 -20.39 -13.56
N ARG A 576 6.13 -20.16 -12.71
CA ARG A 576 4.92 -19.43 -13.12
C ARG A 576 5.22 -17.99 -13.55
N VAL A 577 6.13 -17.32 -12.86
CA VAL A 577 6.53 -15.94 -13.21
C VAL A 577 7.34 -15.90 -14.50
N VAL A 578 8.25 -16.85 -14.70
CA VAL A 578 9.08 -16.95 -15.92
C VAL A 578 8.29 -17.47 -17.11
N SER A 579 7.31 -18.36 -16.92
CA SER A 579 6.55 -18.96 -18.02
C SER A 579 5.35 -18.12 -18.49
N LEU A 580 4.76 -17.31 -17.61
CA LEU A 580 3.58 -16.50 -17.92
C LEU A 580 3.84 -15.00 -17.82
N GLY A 581 4.66 -14.55 -16.87
CA GLY A 581 4.92 -13.13 -16.63
C GLY A 581 5.92 -12.54 -17.61
N ILE A 582 7.12 -13.11 -17.68
CA ILE A 582 8.21 -12.60 -18.53
C ILE A 582 7.84 -12.60 -20.02
N PRO A 583 7.20 -13.64 -20.60
CA PRO A 583 6.83 -13.64 -22.02
C PRO A 583 5.75 -12.61 -22.36
N VAL A 584 4.79 -12.37 -21.46
CA VAL A 584 3.78 -11.31 -21.65
C VAL A 584 4.42 -9.93 -21.57
N LEU A 585 5.37 -9.74 -20.65
CA LEU A 585 6.11 -8.48 -20.52
C LEU A 585 7.00 -8.21 -21.72
N LEU A 586 7.70 -9.24 -22.22
CA LEU A 586 8.47 -9.16 -23.45
C LEU A 586 7.57 -8.97 -24.68
N ALA A 587 6.41 -9.60 -24.76
CA ALA A 587 5.46 -9.38 -25.85
C ALA A 587 4.92 -7.95 -25.87
N ILE A 588 4.67 -7.36 -24.69
CA ILE A 588 4.30 -5.93 -24.56
C ILE A 588 5.45 -5.05 -25.06
N GLN A 589 6.70 -5.32 -24.64
CA GLN A 589 7.88 -4.57 -25.10
C GLN A 589 8.14 -4.73 -26.61
N VAL A 590 7.96 -5.92 -27.16
CA VAL A 590 8.13 -6.22 -28.59
C VAL A 590 7.03 -5.56 -29.43
N TYR A 591 5.78 -5.58 -28.95
CA TYR A 591 4.68 -4.89 -29.61
C TYR A 591 4.88 -3.36 -29.59
N GLN A 592 5.52 -2.82 -28.55
CA GLN A 592 5.92 -1.42 -28.47
C GLN A 592 7.00 -1.09 -29.50
N TRP A 593 8.01 -1.94 -29.65
CA TRP A 593 9.04 -1.77 -30.68
C TRP A 593 8.43 -1.79 -32.09
N ALA A 594 7.43 -2.64 -32.35
CA ALA A 594 6.77 -2.73 -33.66
C ALA A 594 5.71 -1.65 -33.96
N ILE A 595 5.23 -0.91 -32.96
CA ILE A 595 4.38 0.27 -33.19
C ILE A 595 5.22 1.49 -33.57
N LEU A 596 6.45 1.57 -33.04
CA LEU A 596 7.36 2.70 -33.21
C LEU A 596 8.34 2.52 -34.37
N ASP A 597 8.59 1.28 -34.81
CA ASP A 597 9.43 0.92 -35.96
C ASP A 597 8.61 0.28 -37.09
N ASP A 598 8.63 0.89 -38.29
CA ASP A 598 7.97 0.34 -39.48
C ASP A 598 8.62 -0.98 -39.95
N GLY A 599 9.89 -1.25 -39.61
CA GLY A 599 10.59 -2.49 -39.97
C GLY A 599 10.15 -3.73 -39.16
N LEU A 600 10.03 -3.60 -37.84
CA LEU A 600 9.50 -4.66 -36.97
C LEU A 600 7.99 -4.90 -37.17
N ARG A 601 7.26 -3.89 -37.65
CA ARG A 601 5.84 -4.00 -38.03
C ARG A 601 5.61 -5.06 -39.11
N GLU A 602 6.51 -5.14 -40.09
CA GLU A 602 6.46 -6.09 -41.20
C GLU A 602 6.73 -7.53 -40.73
N ILE A 603 7.59 -7.70 -39.72
CA ILE A 603 7.92 -9.00 -39.09
C ILE A 603 6.75 -9.50 -38.22
N ILE A 604 6.11 -8.64 -37.44
CA ILE A 604 4.97 -9.01 -36.56
C ILE A 604 3.67 -9.22 -37.33
N LEU A 605 3.46 -8.50 -38.44
CA LEU A 605 2.31 -8.72 -39.32
C LEU A 605 2.35 -10.06 -40.07
N ASN A 606 3.45 -10.81 -39.94
CA ASN A 606 3.57 -12.13 -40.51
C ASN A 606 2.88 -13.17 -39.60
N PRO A 607 1.70 -13.68 -39.97
CA PRO A 607 0.83 -14.44 -39.07
C PRO A 607 1.35 -15.84 -38.68
N ASN A 608 2.53 -16.23 -39.17
CA ASN A 608 3.14 -17.54 -38.96
C ASN A 608 4.34 -17.55 -37.99
N LEU A 609 4.70 -16.41 -37.39
CA LEU A 609 5.88 -16.31 -36.53
C LEU A 609 5.56 -16.65 -35.07
N THR A 610 6.10 -17.77 -34.58
CA THR A 610 6.07 -18.10 -33.14
C THR A 610 7.09 -17.27 -32.35
N VAL A 611 6.87 -17.05 -31.05
CA VAL A 611 7.81 -16.25 -30.19
C VAL A 611 9.24 -16.79 -30.25
N ILE A 612 9.41 -18.11 -30.40
CA ILE A 612 10.72 -18.75 -30.54
C ILE A 612 11.34 -18.45 -31.91
N GLU A 613 10.55 -18.50 -32.99
CA GLU A 613 11.02 -18.10 -34.32
C GLU A 613 11.35 -16.62 -34.38
N PHE A 614 10.63 -15.76 -33.65
CA PHE A 614 10.94 -14.34 -33.56
C PHE A 614 12.31 -14.09 -32.89
N PHE A 615 12.58 -14.73 -31.75
CA PHE A 615 13.92 -14.67 -31.13
C PHE A 615 15.00 -15.28 -32.01
N ARG A 616 14.68 -16.34 -32.77
CA ARG A 616 15.58 -16.98 -33.72
C ARG A 616 15.89 -16.07 -34.92
N THR A 617 14.90 -15.40 -35.48
CA THR A 617 15.07 -14.45 -36.59
C THR A 617 15.86 -13.23 -36.16
N ILE A 618 15.67 -12.74 -34.92
CA ILE A 618 16.52 -11.71 -34.33
C ILE A 618 17.98 -12.20 -34.21
N LEU A 619 18.20 -13.43 -33.72
CA LEU A 619 19.53 -14.04 -33.64
C LEU A 619 20.19 -14.22 -35.02
N GLU A 620 19.44 -14.77 -35.99
CA GLU A 620 19.91 -15.03 -37.36
C GLU A 620 20.22 -13.73 -38.13
N GLN A 621 19.46 -12.65 -37.92
CA GLN A 621 19.76 -11.33 -38.51
C GLN A 621 20.99 -10.65 -37.87
N THR A 622 21.38 -11.04 -36.66
CA THR A 622 22.53 -10.48 -35.93
C THR A 622 23.87 -11.20 -36.17
N GLN A 623 23.94 -12.13 -37.13
CA GLN A 623 25.12 -12.97 -37.42
C GLN A 623 25.67 -13.71 -36.19
N PHE A 624 24.79 -14.33 -35.40
CA PHE A 624 25.16 -15.35 -34.42
C PHE A 624 24.48 -16.69 -34.70
#